data_AF-A0A2V1IQ51-F1
#
_entry.id   AF-A0A2V1IQ51-F1
#
_cell.length_a   1.000
_cell.length_b   1.000
_cell.length_c   1.000
_cell.angle_alpha   90.00
_cell.angle_beta   90.00
_cell.angle_gamma   90.00
#
_symmetry.space_group_name_H-M   'P 1'
#
loop_
_entity.id
_entity.type
_entity.pdbx_description
1 polymer ?
#
loop_
_entity_poly.entity_id
_entity_poly.type
_entity_poly.pdbx_seq_one_letter_code
_entity_poly.pdbx_strand_id
1 'polypeptide(L)'
;MVVGQETYGWDNPIRTLNDIEMSMAGYKNFNLGQNRSKSNFWPWVHEFNMLLGNPDNYCFVWNNILKFGKDCDKGRPVQDVTDQENRYFNVLANEVSILKPDVCIFLTGPNYDKDIKAKFDDAEIIPLGDYPIREVAQIKSSHLPIHSYRTYHPGYGNRYTEWYHKVFESIIERVISDK
;
A
#
# COMPACT_ATOMS: atom_id res chain seq x y z
N MET A 1 4.33 5.73 -4.28
CA MET A 1 4.32 4.41 -3.61
C MET A 1 2.89 4.05 -3.23
N VAL A 2 2.49 2.81 -3.49
CA VAL A 2 1.20 2.25 -3.05
C VAL A 2 1.46 1.22 -1.95
N VAL A 3 0.77 1.37 -0.82
CA VAL A 3 0.92 0.51 0.36
C VAL A 3 -0.37 -0.28 0.60
N GLY A 4 -0.31 -1.59 0.44
CA GLY A 4 -1.38 -2.54 0.77
C GLY A 4 -1.32 -3.03 2.22
N GLN A 5 -2.16 -4.01 2.56
CA GLN A 5 -2.29 -4.54 3.93
C GLN A 5 -1.17 -5.53 4.26
N GLU A 6 -1.23 -6.72 3.69
CA GLU A 6 -0.24 -7.80 3.85
C GLU A 6 -0.11 -8.57 2.53
N THR A 7 0.84 -9.51 2.46
CA THR A 7 0.96 -10.38 1.29
C THR A 7 -0.22 -11.35 1.17
N TYR A 8 -0.62 -11.65 -0.07
CA TYR A 8 -1.66 -12.62 -0.39
C TYR A 8 -1.09 -14.03 -0.55
N GLY A 9 -0.45 -14.51 0.51
CA GLY A 9 0.31 -15.76 0.54
C GLY A 9 1.78 -15.58 0.15
N TRP A 10 2.49 -16.70 0.14
CA TRP A 10 3.91 -16.80 -0.18
C TRP A 10 4.11 -17.80 -1.30
N ASP A 11 5.14 -17.59 -2.11
CA ASP A 11 5.63 -18.65 -3.00
C ASP A 11 6.41 -19.70 -2.18
N ASN A 12 6.96 -20.71 -2.87
CA ASN A 12 7.73 -21.77 -2.25
C ASN A 12 8.90 -21.23 -1.40
N PRO A 13 9.22 -21.90 -0.27
CA PRO A 13 10.34 -21.49 0.56
C PRO A 13 11.65 -21.52 -0.21
N ILE A 14 12.47 -20.48 -0.02
CA ILE A 14 13.80 -20.38 -0.63
C ILE A 14 14.77 -21.27 0.15
N ARG A 15 15.22 -22.38 -0.45
CA ARG A 15 16.16 -23.33 0.17
C ARG A 15 17.47 -23.45 -0.61
N THR A 16 17.47 -23.07 -1.87
CA THR A 16 18.57 -23.17 -2.82
C THR A 16 18.73 -21.87 -3.62
N LEU A 17 19.87 -21.70 -4.28
CA LEU A 17 20.08 -20.57 -5.21
C LEU A 17 19.05 -20.57 -6.36
N ASN A 18 18.69 -21.76 -6.84
CA ASN A 18 17.66 -21.90 -7.88
C ASN A 18 16.29 -21.37 -7.41
N ASP A 19 15.95 -21.53 -6.13
CA ASP A 19 14.70 -20.98 -5.58
C ASP A 19 14.70 -19.44 -5.58
N ILE A 20 15.87 -18.80 -5.42
CA ILE A 20 16.01 -17.35 -5.55
C ILE A 20 15.71 -16.92 -6.99
N GLU A 21 16.33 -17.59 -7.97
CA GLU A 21 16.09 -17.29 -9.39
C GLU A 21 14.63 -17.49 -9.79
N MET A 22 14.01 -18.58 -9.33
CA MET A 22 12.58 -18.85 -9.52
C MET A 22 11.70 -17.78 -8.87
N SER A 23 12.01 -17.36 -7.64
CA SER A 23 11.29 -16.29 -6.95
C SER A 23 11.39 -14.96 -7.71
N MET A 24 12.60 -14.59 -8.16
CA MET A 24 12.81 -13.40 -8.98
C MET A 24 12.04 -13.46 -10.31
N ALA A 25 12.02 -14.63 -10.97
CA ALA A 25 11.23 -14.84 -12.17
C ALA A 25 9.72 -14.73 -11.88
N GLY A 26 9.25 -15.25 -10.74
CA GLY A 26 7.88 -15.10 -10.26
C GLY A 26 7.46 -13.63 -10.13
N TYR A 27 8.29 -12.80 -9.50
CA TYR A 27 8.05 -11.35 -9.40
C TYR A 27 8.02 -10.67 -10.78
N LYS A 28 8.95 -11.00 -11.68
CA LYS A 28 8.96 -10.47 -13.05
C LYS A 28 7.67 -10.85 -13.81
N ASN A 29 7.26 -12.10 -13.72
CA ASN A 29 6.05 -12.61 -14.38
C ASN A 29 4.77 -12.04 -13.75
N PHE A 30 4.79 -11.77 -12.45
CA PHE A 30 3.68 -11.13 -11.76
C PHE A 30 3.42 -9.72 -12.30
N ASN A 31 4.48 -9.00 -12.69
CA ASN A 31 4.45 -7.74 -13.42
C ASN A 31 3.43 -6.73 -12.89
N LEU A 32 3.51 -6.42 -11.58
CA LEU A 32 2.56 -5.55 -10.87
C LEU A 32 1.08 -5.90 -11.17
N GLY A 33 0.78 -7.20 -11.25
CA GLY A 33 -0.56 -7.69 -11.52
C GLY A 33 -1.18 -7.22 -12.83
N GLN A 34 -0.39 -6.83 -13.85
CA GLN A 34 -0.90 -6.33 -15.14
C GLN A 34 -1.94 -7.25 -15.77
N ASN A 35 -1.77 -8.57 -15.64
CA ASN A 35 -2.69 -9.58 -16.18
C ASN A 35 -3.77 -10.03 -15.17
N ARG A 36 -3.93 -9.33 -14.03
CA ARG A 36 -4.88 -9.67 -12.96
C ARG A 36 -6.08 -8.71 -12.95
N SER A 37 -6.77 -8.57 -14.07
CA SER A 37 -7.97 -7.72 -14.20
C SER A 37 -9.11 -8.09 -13.26
N LYS A 38 -9.17 -9.35 -12.81
CA LYS A 38 -10.15 -9.84 -11.81
C LYS A 38 -9.69 -9.64 -10.35
N SER A 39 -8.53 -9.04 -10.11
CA SER A 39 -8.05 -8.76 -8.76
C SER A 39 -8.86 -7.64 -8.12
N ASN A 40 -9.07 -7.74 -6.82
CA ASN A 40 -9.65 -6.66 -6.03
C ASN A 40 -8.70 -5.49 -5.80
N PHE A 41 -7.42 -5.59 -6.17
CA PHE A 41 -6.38 -4.61 -5.82
C PHE A 41 -5.80 -3.93 -7.07
N TRP A 42 -5.26 -4.71 -8.00
CA TRP A 42 -4.44 -4.20 -9.10
C TRP A 42 -5.12 -3.21 -10.05
N PRO A 43 -6.38 -3.41 -10.48
CA PRO A 43 -7.06 -2.45 -11.36
C PRO A 43 -7.07 -1.03 -10.77
N TRP A 44 -7.40 -0.90 -9.48
CA TRP A 44 -7.43 0.37 -8.77
C TRP A 44 -6.07 1.03 -8.62
N VAL A 45 -5.01 0.24 -8.43
CA VAL A 45 -3.63 0.77 -8.33
C VAL A 45 -3.18 1.35 -9.67
N HIS A 46 -3.42 0.63 -10.76
CA HIS A 46 -3.10 1.12 -12.11
C HIS A 46 -3.93 2.34 -12.48
N GLU A 47 -5.21 2.35 -12.12
CA GLU A 47 -6.09 3.51 -12.33
C GLU A 47 -5.60 4.74 -11.55
N PHE A 48 -5.28 4.61 -10.27
CA PHE A 48 -4.73 5.71 -9.48
C PHE A 48 -3.44 6.27 -10.10
N ASN A 49 -2.56 5.37 -10.56
CA ASN A 49 -1.34 5.75 -11.27
C ASN A 49 -1.62 6.54 -12.56
N MET A 50 -2.61 6.11 -13.36
CA MET A 50 -3.02 6.82 -14.57
C MET A 50 -3.65 8.18 -14.27
N LEU A 51 -4.53 8.25 -13.26
CA LEU A 51 -5.19 9.50 -12.86
C LEU A 51 -4.19 10.54 -12.30
N LEU A 52 -3.06 10.10 -11.73
CA LEU A 52 -1.94 10.99 -11.37
C LEU A 52 -1.20 11.58 -12.59
N GLY A 53 -1.54 11.16 -13.80
CA GLY A 53 -0.94 11.63 -15.05
C GLY A 53 0.39 10.94 -15.39
N ASN A 54 0.68 9.78 -14.78
CA ASN A 54 1.90 9.04 -15.08
C ASN A 54 1.85 8.43 -16.49
N PRO A 55 2.98 8.34 -17.20
CA PRO A 55 3.02 7.93 -18.60
C PRO A 55 2.80 6.43 -18.82
N ASP A 56 3.05 5.59 -17.80
CA ASP A 56 2.89 4.13 -17.87
C ASP A 56 2.61 3.48 -16.51
N ASN A 57 2.35 2.16 -16.54
CA ASN A 57 2.03 1.33 -15.37
C ASN A 57 3.22 0.97 -14.46
N TYR A 58 4.43 1.49 -14.73
CA TYR A 58 5.64 1.23 -13.97
C TYR A 58 6.10 2.43 -13.14
N CYS A 59 5.32 3.51 -13.12
CA CYS A 59 5.58 4.73 -12.36
C CYS A 59 5.21 4.63 -10.87
N PHE A 60 5.13 3.41 -10.32
CA PHE A 60 4.91 3.20 -8.90
C PHE A 60 5.62 1.94 -8.39
N VAL A 61 5.88 1.96 -7.10
CA VAL A 61 6.32 0.81 -6.32
C VAL A 61 5.18 0.36 -5.41
N TRP A 62 4.97 -0.95 -5.33
CA TRP A 62 4.01 -1.57 -4.42
C TRP A 62 4.73 -2.12 -3.19
N ASN A 63 4.17 -1.85 -2.02
CA ASN A 63 4.63 -2.39 -0.75
C ASN A 63 3.42 -2.74 0.14
N ASN A 64 3.66 -3.36 1.30
CA ASN A 64 2.62 -3.64 2.30
C ASN A 64 3.00 -3.04 3.67
N ILE A 65 1.98 -2.67 4.44
CA ILE A 65 2.16 -2.16 5.81
C ILE A 65 2.66 -3.28 6.72
N LEU A 66 2.17 -4.51 6.57
CA LEU A 66 2.73 -5.70 7.20
C LEU A 66 3.64 -6.43 6.21
N LYS A 67 4.87 -6.70 6.63
CA LYS A 67 5.84 -7.46 5.83
C LYS A 67 5.55 -8.95 5.87
N PHE A 68 4.95 -9.42 6.95
CA PHE A 68 4.54 -10.82 7.08
C PHE A 68 3.04 -11.03 6.85
N GLY A 69 2.69 -12.14 6.22
CA GLY A 69 1.32 -12.63 6.06
C GLY A 69 1.03 -13.83 6.97
N LYS A 70 -0.23 -14.24 7.02
CA LYS A 70 -0.67 -15.44 7.76
C LYS A 70 0.09 -16.68 7.31
N ASP A 71 0.50 -17.49 8.28
CA ASP A 71 1.15 -18.77 7.98
C ASP A 71 0.18 -19.74 7.30
N CYS A 72 0.65 -20.38 6.23
CA CYS A 72 -0.07 -21.36 5.41
C CYS A 72 -1.46 -20.90 4.87
N ASP A 73 -1.77 -19.60 4.90
CA ASP A 73 -3.08 -19.06 4.49
C ASP A 73 -2.95 -17.58 4.08
N LYS A 74 -4.08 -16.96 3.70
CA LYS A 74 -4.18 -15.55 3.32
C LYS A 74 -4.60 -14.69 4.52
N GLY A 75 -4.12 -13.46 4.51
CA GLY A 75 -4.56 -12.41 5.43
C GLY A 75 -3.53 -12.12 6.52
N ARG A 76 -3.97 -11.35 7.52
CA ARG A 76 -3.14 -10.86 8.62
C ARG A 76 -2.46 -12.00 9.42
N PRO A 77 -1.17 -11.89 9.77
CA PRO A 77 -0.52 -12.83 10.67
C PRO A 77 -1.05 -12.72 12.11
N VAL A 78 -0.67 -13.69 12.94
CA VAL A 78 -0.95 -13.61 14.39
C VAL A 78 -0.19 -12.43 15.01
N GLN A 79 -0.72 -11.89 16.12
CA GLN A 79 -0.21 -10.66 16.72
C GLN A 79 1.28 -10.75 17.07
N ASP A 80 1.73 -11.88 17.62
CA ASP A 80 3.15 -12.09 17.95
C ASP A 80 4.07 -11.84 16.76
N VAL A 81 3.71 -12.28 15.55
CA VAL A 81 4.52 -12.03 14.35
C VAL A 81 4.57 -10.53 14.02
N THR A 82 3.45 -9.83 14.18
CA THR A 82 3.41 -8.37 13.96
C THR A 82 4.26 -7.62 14.98
N ASP A 83 4.25 -8.05 16.24
CA ASP A 83 5.04 -7.45 17.31
C ASP A 83 6.54 -7.69 17.09
N GLN A 84 6.92 -8.90 16.68
CA GLN A 84 8.31 -9.23 16.32
C GLN A 84 8.76 -8.47 15.07
N GLU A 85 7.90 -8.32 14.06
CA GLU A 85 8.15 -7.49 12.88
C GLU A 85 8.43 -6.04 13.29
N ASN A 86 7.58 -5.45 14.12
CA ASN A 86 7.76 -4.07 14.60
C ASN A 86 9.03 -3.89 15.44
N ARG A 87 9.48 -4.94 16.13
CA ARG A 87 10.68 -4.88 16.98
C ARG A 87 11.98 -5.10 16.21
N TYR A 88 12.00 -6.02 15.25
CA TYR A 88 13.23 -6.51 14.62
C TYR A 88 13.31 -6.25 13.12
N PHE A 89 12.18 -5.97 12.46
CA PHE A 89 12.09 -5.80 11.01
C PHE A 89 11.18 -4.64 10.60
N ASN A 90 11.22 -3.54 11.36
CA ASN A 90 10.43 -2.34 11.08
C ASN A 90 11.08 -1.47 10.01
N VAL A 91 10.98 -1.91 8.76
CA VAL A 91 11.76 -1.35 7.64
C VAL A 91 11.00 -0.35 6.76
N LEU A 92 9.69 -0.15 6.97
CA LEU A 92 8.88 0.64 6.03
C LEU A 92 9.33 2.11 5.94
N ALA A 93 9.67 2.74 7.07
CA ALA A 93 10.20 4.10 7.05
C ALA A 93 11.53 4.22 6.27
N ASN A 94 12.40 3.21 6.40
CA ASN A 94 13.64 3.14 5.64
C ASN A 94 13.38 2.92 4.14
N GLU A 95 12.42 2.08 3.78
CA GLU A 95 12.02 1.86 2.38
C GLU A 95 11.50 3.15 1.75
N VAL A 96 10.66 3.92 2.46
CA VAL A 96 10.20 5.24 1.98
C VAL A 96 11.38 6.21 1.83
N SER A 97 12.32 6.24 2.79
CA SER A 97 13.51 7.09 2.73
C SER A 97 14.42 6.79 1.54
N ILE A 98 14.58 5.51 1.19
CA ILE A 98 15.35 5.06 0.02
C ILE A 98 14.64 5.43 -1.28
N LEU A 99 13.34 5.17 -1.35
CA LEU A 99 12.56 5.31 -2.59
C LEU A 99 12.11 6.74 -2.87
N LYS A 100 12.05 7.60 -1.85
CA LYS A 100 11.65 9.02 -1.92
C LYS A 100 10.40 9.25 -2.80
N PRO A 101 9.28 8.55 -2.55
CA PRO A 101 8.09 8.73 -3.36
C PRO A 101 7.50 10.13 -3.18
N ASP A 102 6.98 10.74 -4.24
CA ASP A 102 6.25 12.02 -4.16
C ASP A 102 4.86 11.88 -3.52
N VAL A 103 4.25 10.69 -3.69
CA VAL A 103 2.92 10.35 -3.18
C VAL A 103 2.97 8.97 -2.52
N CYS A 104 2.41 8.85 -1.33
CA CYS A 104 2.14 7.57 -0.67
C CYS A 104 0.64 7.36 -0.50
N ILE A 105 0.09 6.27 -1.03
CA ILE A 105 -1.31 5.91 -0.80
C ILE A 105 -1.43 4.57 -0.07
N PHE A 106 -2.01 4.61 1.13
CA PHE A 106 -2.26 3.46 1.98
C PHE A 106 -3.68 2.93 1.71
N LEU A 107 -3.76 1.86 0.94
CA LEU A 107 -4.99 1.15 0.58
C LEU A 107 -5.28 0.05 1.60
N THR A 108 -5.36 0.45 2.88
CA THR A 108 -5.38 -0.45 4.03
C THR A 108 -6.67 -0.38 4.85
N GLY A 109 -7.38 0.75 4.80
CA GLY A 109 -8.52 1.05 5.65
C GLY A 109 -8.16 1.37 7.11
N PRO A 110 -9.12 1.91 7.88
CA PRO A 110 -8.89 2.49 9.21
C PRO A 110 -8.46 1.47 10.27
N ASN A 111 -8.68 0.18 10.03
CA ASN A 111 -8.30 -0.86 10.98
C ASN A 111 -6.78 -1.08 11.04
N TYR A 112 -6.03 -0.57 10.06
CA TYR A 112 -4.56 -0.60 10.01
C TYR A 112 -3.92 0.69 10.51
N ASP A 113 -4.69 1.65 11.05
CA ASP A 113 -4.16 2.91 11.59
C ASP A 113 -3.15 2.68 12.73
N LYS A 114 -3.36 1.61 13.53
CA LYS A 114 -2.40 1.20 14.57
C LYS A 114 -1.09 0.69 13.97
N ASP A 115 -1.16 -0.04 12.86
CA ASP A 115 0.03 -0.53 12.17
C ASP A 115 0.80 0.62 11.52
N ILE A 116 0.11 1.59 10.91
CA ILE A 116 0.72 2.82 10.38
C ILE A 116 1.52 3.53 11.48
N LYS A 117 0.93 3.74 12.66
CA LYS A 117 1.61 4.36 13.81
C LYS A 117 2.75 3.51 14.38
N ALA A 118 2.71 2.20 14.20
CA ALA A 118 3.83 1.33 14.59
C ALA A 118 5.00 1.42 13.59
N LYS A 119 4.74 1.74 12.31
CA LYS A 119 5.78 1.95 11.29
C LYS A 119 6.35 3.36 11.28
N PHE A 120 5.56 4.33 11.73
CA PHE A 120 5.86 5.75 11.76
C PHE A 120 5.40 6.29 13.11
N ASP A 121 6.32 6.41 14.07
CA ASP A 121 6.01 6.74 15.46
C ASP A 121 5.43 8.16 15.64
N ASP A 122 5.82 9.09 14.77
CA ASP A 122 5.30 10.44 14.67
C ASP A 122 4.06 10.58 13.77
N ALA A 123 3.45 9.47 13.32
CA ALA A 123 2.33 9.53 12.40
C ALA A 123 1.04 10.12 13.02
N GLU A 124 0.60 11.22 12.44
CA GLU A 124 -0.71 11.83 12.68
C GLU A 124 -1.68 11.47 11.56
N ILE A 125 -2.88 11.03 11.94
CA ILE A 125 -3.97 10.75 11.00
C ILE A 125 -4.95 11.90 11.12
N ILE A 126 -5.07 12.70 10.06
CA ILE A 126 -5.85 13.94 10.08
C ILE A 126 -6.97 13.90 9.01
N PRO A 127 -8.07 14.65 9.22
CA PRO A 127 -9.16 14.71 8.25
C PRO A 127 -8.71 15.20 6.87
N LEU A 128 -9.32 14.65 5.82
CA LEU A 128 -9.15 15.11 4.45
C LEU A 128 -10.46 15.71 3.94
N GLY A 129 -10.57 17.04 3.93
CA GLY A 129 -11.80 17.72 3.52
C GLY A 129 -12.98 17.31 4.42
N ASP A 130 -14.14 17.04 3.82
CA ASP A 130 -15.36 16.65 4.54
C ASP A 130 -15.53 15.13 4.68
N TYR A 131 -14.54 14.34 4.25
CA TYR A 131 -14.60 12.88 4.41
C TYR A 131 -14.52 12.50 5.90
N PRO A 132 -15.33 11.54 6.37
CA PRO A 132 -15.14 10.94 7.68
C PRO A 132 -13.70 10.40 7.80
N ILE A 133 -13.00 10.73 8.89
CA ILE A 133 -11.59 10.34 9.09
C ILE A 133 -11.34 8.82 9.02
N ARG A 134 -12.38 8.02 9.31
CA ARG A 134 -12.34 6.56 9.18
C ARG A 134 -12.41 6.08 7.73
N GLU A 135 -12.93 6.89 6.82
CA GLU A 135 -13.00 6.59 5.40
C GLU A 135 -11.73 7.04 4.68
N VAL A 136 -11.40 8.33 4.79
CA VAL A 136 -10.25 8.95 4.13
C VAL A 136 -9.54 9.87 5.11
N ALA A 137 -8.22 9.79 5.13
CA ALA A 137 -7.38 10.65 5.96
C ALA A 137 -6.07 10.99 5.26
N GLN A 138 -5.49 12.14 5.59
CA GLN A 138 -4.08 12.40 5.32
C GLN A 138 -3.25 11.84 6.47
N ILE A 139 -2.10 11.26 6.15
CA ILE A 139 -1.12 10.81 7.14
C ILE A 139 0.03 11.82 7.10
N LYS A 140 0.36 12.42 8.24
CA LYS A 140 1.54 13.27 8.39
C LYS A 140 2.59 12.54 9.21
N SER A 141 3.82 12.53 8.74
CA SER A 141 5.00 11.99 9.43
C SER A 141 6.23 12.62 8.79
N SER A 142 7.30 12.83 9.55
CA SER A 142 8.60 13.27 9.03
C SER A 142 9.25 12.26 8.08
N HIS A 143 8.80 11.01 8.09
CA HIS A 143 9.27 9.93 7.23
C HIS A 143 8.45 9.75 5.94
N LEU A 144 7.35 10.50 5.78
CA LEU A 144 6.42 10.38 4.67
C LEU A 144 6.39 11.67 3.82
N PRO A 145 6.13 11.58 2.50
CA PRO A 145 5.90 12.77 1.70
C PRO A 145 4.61 13.46 2.14
N ILE A 146 4.50 14.76 1.85
CA ILE A 146 3.33 15.58 2.18
C ILE A 146 2.02 14.97 1.64
N HIS A 147 2.09 14.38 0.45
CA HIS A 147 0.99 13.67 -0.19
C HIS A 147 0.92 12.22 0.25
N SER A 148 0.66 12.01 1.53
CA SER A 148 0.45 10.69 2.12
C SER A 148 -1.00 10.54 2.59
N TYR A 149 -1.72 9.56 2.06
CA TYR A 149 -3.16 9.39 2.29
C TYR A 149 -3.52 7.96 2.64
N ARG A 150 -4.57 7.78 3.45
CA ARG A 150 -5.15 6.48 3.78
C ARG A 150 -6.60 6.43 3.31
N THR A 151 -6.96 5.36 2.61
CA THR A 151 -8.36 5.04 2.27
C THR A 151 -8.59 3.53 2.41
N TYR A 152 -9.80 3.07 2.12
CA TYR A 152 -10.17 1.66 2.17
C TYR A 152 -9.34 0.79 1.23
N HIS A 153 -9.19 -0.49 1.59
CA HIS A 153 -8.63 -1.49 0.68
C HIS A 153 -9.50 -1.61 -0.58
N PRO A 154 -8.95 -1.85 -1.78
CA PRO A 154 -9.68 -1.64 -3.03
C PRO A 154 -10.76 -2.71 -3.30
N GLY A 155 -10.80 -3.77 -2.50
CA GLY A 155 -11.99 -4.63 -2.41
C GLY A 155 -13.27 -3.88 -2.00
N TYR A 156 -13.16 -2.74 -1.32
CA TYR A 156 -14.28 -1.81 -1.10
C TYR A 156 -14.65 -1.08 -2.39
N GLY A 157 -13.67 -0.60 -3.16
CA GLY A 157 -13.88 0.04 -4.46
C GLY A 157 -14.68 -0.85 -5.42
N ASN A 158 -14.42 -2.16 -5.44
CA ASN A 158 -15.22 -3.09 -6.26
C ASN A 158 -16.71 -3.15 -5.91
N ARG A 159 -17.10 -2.78 -4.69
CA ARG A 159 -18.52 -2.72 -4.26
C ARG A 159 -19.10 -1.31 -4.37
N TYR A 160 -18.25 -0.29 -4.31
CA TYR A 160 -18.62 1.11 -4.23
C TYR A 160 -17.74 1.96 -5.17
N THR A 161 -17.75 1.60 -6.45
CA THR A 161 -16.86 2.13 -7.49
C THR A 161 -16.91 3.66 -7.55
N GLU A 162 -18.10 4.25 -7.60
CA GLU A 162 -18.27 5.70 -7.71
C GLU A 162 -17.69 6.46 -6.51
N TRP A 163 -17.87 5.93 -5.30
CA TRP A 163 -17.29 6.53 -4.10
C TRP A 163 -15.77 6.48 -4.16
N TYR A 164 -15.22 5.36 -4.62
CA TYR A 164 -13.77 5.16 -4.69
C TYR A 164 -13.11 6.07 -5.74
N HIS A 165 -13.75 6.28 -6.90
CA HIS A 165 -13.33 7.29 -7.88
C HIS A 165 -13.30 8.68 -7.27
N LYS A 166 -14.37 9.11 -6.59
CA LYS A 166 -14.44 10.45 -5.96
C LYS A 166 -13.32 10.66 -4.94
N VAL A 167 -12.99 9.64 -4.16
CA VAL A 167 -11.86 9.69 -3.22
C VAL A 167 -10.54 9.86 -3.95
N PHE A 168 -10.32 9.10 -5.03
CA PHE A 168 -9.10 9.23 -5.82
C PHE A 168 -8.98 10.60 -6.49
N GLU A 169 -10.05 11.10 -7.10
CA GLU A 169 -10.11 12.45 -7.66
C GLU A 169 -9.78 13.50 -6.60
N SER A 170 -10.40 13.43 -5.43
CA SER A 170 -10.15 14.37 -4.31
C SER A 170 -8.68 14.34 -3.83
N ILE A 171 -8.06 13.16 -3.81
CA ILE A 171 -6.63 13.02 -3.47
C ILE A 171 -5.76 13.66 -4.56
N ILE A 172 -6.08 13.40 -5.82
CA ILE A 172 -5.29 13.83 -6.98
C ILE A 172 -5.37 15.34 -7.18
N GLU A 173 -6.54 15.95 -7.00
CA GLU A 173 -6.71 17.41 -7.02
C GLU A 173 -5.74 18.09 -6.06
N ARG A 174 -5.54 17.53 -4.86
CA ARG A 174 -4.56 18.06 -3.88
C ARG A 174 -3.12 17.83 -4.28
N VAL A 175 -2.82 16.70 -4.92
CA VAL A 175 -1.47 16.44 -5.45
C VAL A 175 -1.13 17.41 -6.57
N ILE A 176 -2.11 17.76 -7.41
CA ILE A 176 -1.91 18.67 -8.53
C ILE A 176 -1.89 20.14 -8.07
N SER A 177 -2.70 20.53 -7.06
CA SER A 177 -2.73 21.91 -6.56
C SER A 177 -1.43 22.38 -5.93
N ASP A 178 -0.61 21.46 -5.44
CA ASP A 178 0.63 21.74 -4.72
C ASP A 178 1.87 21.65 -5.63
N LYS A 179 1.69 21.37 -6.94
CA LYS A 179 2.73 21.41 -7.98
C LYS A 179 2.87 22.80 -8.60
#